data_AF-A0A9P8G0J2-F1
#
_entry.id   AF-A0A9P8G0J2-F1
#
_cell.length_a   1.000
_cell.length_b   1.000
_cell.length_c   1.000
_cell.angle_alpha   90.00
_cell.angle_beta   90.00
_cell.angle_gamma   90.00
#
_symmetry.space_group_name_H-M   'P 1'
#
loop_
_entity.id
_entity.type
_entity.pdbx_description
1 polymer ?
#
loop_
_entity_poly.entity_id
_entity_poly.type
_entity_poly.pdbx_seq_one_letter_code
_entity_poly.pdbx_strand_id
1 'polypeptide(L)'
;MPARISPPPAANPSSGLTKEQLDFWNTNGYLLIPDALSPETTKALLGEAYTMLDNFSLDDHPMTKFSTGEKSDHVGDDYFLDSGDKVRFFFEEDAFDAEGHLTKPKSKAINKIGHYLHGLSPLYRSASLSSSNAAIAKSLGYKDPRILQSMIICKQPEIGGRVPPHQDSTFLYTDPPSAVGFWYALEDATAENGCLSFAAGSHRRAPIRSRFVRKNEEDSTPTATGTGFAENTGSQWPQGLQEDTEVKKEVYELGEVKAGTLVLIHGNLLHKSEKNTSLKGRMIYTFHCIEGGNEYDAKNWLQPPEEGFSKLFQS
;
A
#
# COMPACT_ATOMS: atom_id res chain seq x y z
N MET A 1 22.38 -3.38 -0.07
CA MET A 1 22.45 -4.72 0.58
C MET A 1 21.14 -5.43 0.30
N PRO A 2 21.13 -6.75 0.04
CA PRO A 2 19.89 -7.51 -0.04
C PRO A 2 19.17 -7.51 1.32
N ALA A 3 17.85 -7.62 1.28
CA ALA A 3 17.02 -7.81 2.47
C ALA A 3 17.42 -9.09 3.21
N ARG A 4 17.17 -9.09 4.52
CA ARG A 4 17.32 -10.27 5.36
C ARG A 4 16.42 -11.39 4.81
N ILE A 5 16.98 -12.59 4.79
CA ILE A 5 16.28 -13.77 4.31
C ILE A 5 15.14 -14.09 5.27
N SER A 6 13.91 -14.03 4.76
CA SER A 6 12.73 -14.43 5.52
C SER A 6 12.74 -15.96 5.74
N PRO A 7 12.22 -16.45 6.89
CA PRO A 7 12.05 -17.88 7.11
C PRO A 7 11.15 -18.52 6.04
N PRO A 8 11.30 -19.83 5.78
CA PRO A 8 10.45 -20.54 4.82
C PRO A 8 8.95 -20.37 5.13
N PRO A 9 8.08 -20.37 4.11
CA PRO A 9 6.63 -20.38 4.30
C PRO A 9 6.14 -21.55 5.16
N ALA A 10 5.00 -21.36 5.82
CA ALA A 10 4.27 -22.46 6.44
C ALA A 10 3.86 -23.50 5.39
N ALA A 11 3.90 -24.79 5.75
CA ALA A 11 3.51 -25.88 4.85
C ALA A 11 2.04 -25.80 4.39
N ASN A 12 1.17 -25.21 5.23
CA ASN A 12 -0.21 -24.90 4.88
C ASN A 12 -0.43 -23.38 4.99
N PRO A 13 -0.66 -22.65 3.91
CA PRO A 13 -0.89 -21.20 3.96
C PRO A 13 -2.08 -20.80 4.85
N SER A 14 -3.08 -21.68 5.00
CA SER A 14 -4.25 -21.42 5.87
C SER A 14 -3.98 -21.64 7.36
N SER A 15 -2.78 -22.08 7.77
CA SER A 15 -2.40 -22.14 9.19
C SER A 15 -1.84 -20.83 9.74
N GLY A 16 -1.65 -19.82 8.88
CA GLY A 16 -1.04 -18.54 9.26
C GLY A 16 0.48 -18.62 9.32
N LEU A 17 1.09 -17.70 10.06
CA LEU A 17 2.55 -17.58 10.18
C LEU A 17 3.14 -18.60 11.15
N THR A 18 4.30 -19.18 10.81
CA THR A 18 5.09 -19.99 11.76
C THR A 18 5.68 -19.13 12.88
N LYS A 19 6.20 -19.78 13.93
CA LYS A 19 6.89 -19.07 15.01
C LYS A 19 8.10 -18.29 14.50
N GLU A 20 8.90 -18.88 13.62
CA GLU A 20 10.09 -18.26 13.05
C GLU A 20 9.72 -17.05 12.19
N GLN A 21 8.66 -17.17 11.39
CA GLN A 21 8.12 -16.07 10.59
C GLN A 21 7.63 -14.91 11.47
N LEU A 22 6.95 -15.22 12.58
CA LEU A 22 6.48 -14.22 13.53
C LEU A 22 7.66 -13.55 14.28
N ASP A 23 8.66 -14.31 14.68
CA ASP A 23 9.88 -13.78 15.32
C ASP A 23 10.65 -12.87 14.35
N PHE A 24 10.73 -13.24 13.05
CA PHE A 24 11.31 -12.40 12.01
C PHE A 24 10.51 -11.12 11.80
N TRP A 25 9.18 -11.22 11.69
CA TRP A 25 8.28 -10.07 11.57
C TRP A 25 8.46 -9.09 12.73
N ASN A 26 8.41 -9.57 13.98
CA ASN A 26 8.54 -8.73 15.17
C ASN A 26 9.89 -8.00 15.22
N THR A 27 10.94 -8.66 14.73
CA THR A 27 12.30 -8.09 14.69
C THR A 27 12.47 -7.07 13.57
N ASN A 28 11.95 -7.36 12.38
CA ASN A 28 12.32 -6.63 11.16
C ASN A 28 11.20 -5.71 10.62
N GLY A 29 9.94 -5.93 10.99
CA GLY A 29 8.78 -5.15 10.57
C GLY A 29 8.29 -5.45 9.15
N TYR A 30 8.90 -6.43 8.46
CA TYR A 30 8.43 -6.97 7.19
C TYR A 30 8.60 -8.49 7.17
N LEU A 31 7.97 -9.15 6.20
CA LEU A 31 8.15 -10.58 5.94
C LEU A 31 7.90 -10.88 4.45
N LEU A 32 8.82 -11.60 3.80
CA LEU A 32 8.69 -12.05 2.42
C LEU A 32 8.27 -13.53 2.41
N ILE A 33 7.10 -13.82 1.85
CA ILE A 33 6.50 -15.16 1.77
C ILE A 33 6.41 -15.56 0.30
N PRO A 34 7.41 -16.30 -0.24
CA PRO A 34 7.38 -16.76 -1.62
C PRO A 34 6.19 -17.70 -1.87
N ASP A 35 5.76 -17.77 -3.13
CA ASP A 35 4.70 -18.68 -3.61
C ASP A 35 3.37 -18.54 -2.84
N ALA A 36 3.10 -17.36 -2.26
CA ALA A 36 1.88 -17.06 -1.52
C ALA A 36 0.64 -17.03 -2.44
N LEU A 37 0.82 -16.66 -3.70
CA LEU A 37 -0.16 -16.87 -4.77
C LEU A 37 0.33 -17.96 -5.71
N SER A 38 -0.61 -18.78 -6.20
CA SER A 38 -0.30 -19.72 -7.27
C SER A 38 0.05 -18.97 -8.57
N PRO A 39 0.82 -19.59 -9.49
CA PRO A 39 1.10 -19.01 -10.80
C PRO A 39 -0.17 -18.65 -11.58
N GLU A 40 -1.23 -19.46 -11.48
CA GLU A 40 -2.52 -19.25 -12.14
C GLU A 40 -3.23 -18.02 -11.57
N THR A 41 -3.27 -17.90 -10.24
CA THR A 41 -3.87 -16.76 -9.55
C THR A 41 -3.12 -15.47 -9.88
N THR A 42 -1.79 -15.53 -9.83
CA THR A 42 -0.90 -14.41 -10.16
C THR A 42 -1.14 -13.94 -11.60
N LYS A 43 -1.20 -14.87 -12.56
CA LYS A 43 -1.49 -14.56 -13.96
C LYS A 43 -2.89 -13.99 -14.17
N ALA A 44 -3.90 -14.51 -13.46
CA ALA A 44 -5.28 -14.00 -13.56
C ALA A 44 -5.38 -12.55 -13.05
N LEU A 45 -4.80 -12.25 -11.88
CA LEU A 45 -4.76 -10.90 -11.32
C LEU A 45 -3.97 -9.93 -12.21
N LEU A 46 -2.86 -10.38 -12.81
CA LEU A 46 -2.09 -9.57 -13.74
C LEU A 46 -2.86 -9.29 -15.04
N GLY A 47 -3.53 -10.30 -15.60
CA GLY A 47 -4.34 -10.15 -16.80
C GLY A 47 -5.54 -9.23 -16.60
N GLU A 48 -6.17 -9.27 -15.43
CA GLU A 48 -7.24 -8.35 -15.05
C GLU A 48 -6.72 -6.90 -14.98
N ALA A 49 -5.54 -6.68 -14.39
CA ALA A 49 -4.93 -5.35 -14.34
C ALA A 49 -4.70 -4.77 -15.74
N TYR A 50 -4.15 -5.57 -16.66
CA TYR A 50 -3.99 -5.15 -18.06
C TYR A 50 -5.33 -4.86 -18.75
N THR A 51 -6.34 -5.69 -18.51
CA THR A 51 -7.70 -5.46 -19.04
C THR A 51 -8.29 -4.14 -18.55
N MET A 52 -8.11 -3.80 -17.26
CA MET A 52 -8.51 -2.51 -16.70
C MET A 52 -7.77 -1.35 -17.37
N LEU A 53 -6.45 -1.47 -17.56
CA LEU A 53 -5.61 -0.45 -18.20
C LEU A 53 -5.95 -0.22 -19.67
N ASP A 54 -6.40 -1.23 -20.40
CA ASP A 54 -6.79 -1.07 -21.80
C ASP A 54 -8.20 -0.47 -21.94
N ASN A 55 -9.12 -0.84 -21.04
CA ASN A 55 -10.54 -0.50 -21.16
C ASN A 55 -10.98 0.80 -20.48
N PHE A 56 -10.19 1.39 -19.57
CA PHE A 56 -10.62 2.63 -18.89
C PHE A 56 -10.79 3.80 -19.88
N SER A 57 -11.84 4.60 -19.73
CA SER A 57 -12.09 5.76 -20.60
C SER A 57 -11.32 7.00 -20.14
N LEU A 58 -10.97 7.86 -21.10
CA LEU A 58 -10.46 9.20 -20.83
C LEU A 58 -11.56 10.27 -20.92
N ASP A 59 -12.76 9.94 -21.45
CA ASP A 59 -13.78 10.92 -21.80
C ASP A 59 -14.21 11.79 -20.59
N ASP A 60 -14.37 11.14 -19.43
CA ASP A 60 -14.73 11.80 -18.16
C ASP A 60 -13.56 11.83 -17.15
N HIS A 61 -12.33 11.52 -17.61
CA HIS A 61 -11.19 11.42 -16.71
C HIS A 61 -10.50 12.77 -16.52
N PRO A 62 -10.34 13.27 -15.27
CA PRO A 62 -9.71 14.58 -15.01
C PRO A 62 -8.17 14.61 -15.19
N MET A 63 -7.60 13.60 -15.84
CA MET A 63 -6.15 13.39 -15.98
C MET A 63 -5.34 13.51 -14.65
N THR A 64 -5.96 13.19 -13.51
CA THR A 64 -5.34 13.28 -12.18
C THR A 64 -4.02 12.52 -12.10
N LYS A 65 -2.98 13.21 -11.64
CA LYS A 65 -1.63 12.69 -11.48
C LYS A 65 -1.42 12.23 -10.03
N PHE A 66 -0.66 11.16 -9.84
CA PHE A 66 -0.20 10.77 -8.51
C PHE A 66 1.09 11.52 -8.16
N SER A 67 1.04 12.37 -7.12
CA SER A 67 2.22 13.05 -6.57
C SER A 67 2.46 12.61 -5.13
N THR A 68 3.73 12.43 -4.74
CA THR A 68 4.11 12.12 -3.35
C THR A 68 4.21 13.35 -2.46
N GLY A 69 3.68 14.50 -2.90
CA GLY A 69 3.56 15.71 -2.08
C GLY A 69 4.85 16.50 -1.86
N GLU A 70 5.93 16.21 -2.58
CA GLU A 70 7.19 16.98 -2.47
C GLU A 70 7.13 18.35 -3.17
N LYS A 71 6.09 18.61 -4.00
CA LYS A 71 6.05 19.78 -4.91
C LYS A 71 4.78 20.65 -4.86
N SER A 72 3.75 20.28 -4.08
CA SER A 72 2.51 21.08 -4.00
C SER A 72 1.88 21.05 -2.60
N ASP A 73 1.37 22.20 -2.15
CA ASP A 73 0.70 22.37 -0.85
C ASP A 73 -0.71 21.72 -0.80
N HIS A 74 -1.25 21.38 -1.98
CA HIS A 74 -2.46 20.59 -2.18
C HIS A 74 -2.11 19.33 -2.97
N VAL A 75 -2.34 18.16 -2.37
CA VAL A 75 -2.23 16.86 -3.05
C VAL A 75 -3.63 16.28 -3.23
N GLY A 76 -3.97 15.88 -4.45
CA GLY A 76 -5.25 15.24 -4.77
C GLY A 76 -6.41 16.22 -4.93
N ASP A 77 -7.15 16.03 -6.02
CA ASP A 77 -8.43 16.65 -6.35
C ASP A 77 -9.60 15.82 -5.80
N ASP A 78 -10.84 16.21 -6.09
CA ASP A 78 -12.06 15.46 -5.74
C ASP A 78 -12.02 14.02 -6.31
N TYR A 79 -11.37 13.83 -7.46
CA TYR A 79 -11.19 12.51 -8.05
C TYR A 79 -10.28 11.61 -7.20
N PHE A 80 -9.30 12.16 -6.50
CA PHE A 80 -8.56 11.44 -5.48
C PHE A 80 -9.35 11.29 -4.18
N LEU A 81 -9.90 12.37 -3.62
CA LEU A 81 -10.58 12.34 -2.33
C LEU A 81 -11.77 11.37 -2.29
N ASP A 82 -12.55 11.28 -3.36
CA ASP A 82 -13.75 10.45 -3.40
C ASP A 82 -13.50 9.04 -3.96
N SER A 83 -12.23 8.63 -4.03
CA SER A 83 -11.83 7.34 -4.62
C SER A 83 -11.81 6.16 -3.65
N GLY A 84 -12.02 6.41 -2.35
CA GLY A 84 -11.89 5.42 -1.27
C GLY A 84 -12.74 4.16 -1.46
N ASP A 85 -13.91 4.32 -2.08
CA ASP A 85 -14.92 3.30 -2.37
C ASP A 85 -15.06 3.00 -3.88
N LYS A 86 -14.11 3.45 -4.71
CA LYS A 86 -14.15 3.34 -6.19
C LYS A 86 -12.93 2.64 -6.76
N VAL A 87 -13.01 2.31 -8.05
CA VAL A 87 -11.86 1.92 -8.88
C VAL A 87 -11.58 3.04 -9.87
N ARG A 88 -10.55 3.83 -9.58
CA ARG A 88 -10.09 5.01 -10.31
C ARG A 88 -8.63 4.85 -10.71
N PHE A 89 -8.23 5.60 -11.73
CA PHE A 89 -6.93 5.50 -12.39
C PHE A 89 -6.12 6.77 -12.12
N PHE A 90 -4.87 6.65 -11.73
CA PHE A 90 -4.02 7.79 -11.40
C PHE A 90 -2.76 7.73 -12.24
N PHE A 91 -2.48 8.81 -12.98
CA PHE A 91 -1.37 8.85 -13.93
C PHE A 91 -0.02 9.07 -13.25
N GLU A 92 1.05 8.61 -13.89
CA GLU A 92 2.43 9.04 -13.59
C GLU A 92 2.61 10.51 -13.96
N GLU A 93 3.34 11.28 -13.14
CA GLU A 93 3.69 12.67 -13.48
C GLU A 93 4.50 12.75 -14.78
N ASP A 94 5.47 11.84 -14.94
CA ASP A 94 6.38 11.75 -16.08
C ASP A 94 5.70 11.22 -17.37
N ALA A 95 4.40 10.89 -17.33
CA ALA A 95 3.66 10.50 -18.51
C ALA A 95 3.14 11.70 -19.33
N PHE A 96 3.38 12.93 -18.88
CA PHE A 96 2.91 14.15 -19.52
C PHE A 96 4.06 15.03 -20.02
N ASP A 97 3.85 15.73 -21.13
CA ASP A 97 4.72 16.81 -21.57
C ASP A 97 4.42 18.12 -20.81
N ALA A 98 5.14 19.20 -21.17
CA ALA A 98 4.98 20.51 -20.54
C ALA A 98 3.61 21.15 -20.85
N GLU A 99 3.00 20.75 -21.96
CA GLU A 99 1.69 21.20 -22.43
C GLU A 99 0.53 20.38 -21.81
N GLY A 100 0.84 19.30 -21.09
CA GLY A 100 -0.14 18.46 -20.41
C GLY A 100 -0.71 17.33 -21.27
N HIS A 101 -0.11 17.00 -22.41
CA HIS A 101 -0.49 15.85 -23.22
C HIS A 101 0.26 14.58 -22.81
N LEU A 102 -0.37 13.42 -23.03
CA LEU A 102 0.25 12.14 -22.77
C LEU A 102 1.40 11.85 -23.74
N THR A 103 2.57 11.50 -23.20
CA THR A 103 3.76 11.10 -23.97
C THR A 103 3.86 9.59 -24.18
N LYS A 104 2.98 8.82 -23.52
CA LYS A 104 2.86 7.35 -23.63
C LYS A 104 1.39 6.97 -23.84
N PRO A 105 1.09 5.79 -24.44
CA PRO A 105 -0.28 5.29 -24.49
C PRO A 105 -0.91 5.23 -23.09
N LYS A 106 -2.22 5.51 -22.97
CA LYS A 106 -2.92 5.60 -21.68
C LYS A 106 -2.70 4.36 -20.78
N SER A 107 -2.70 3.15 -21.36
CA SER A 107 -2.50 1.90 -20.64
C SER A 107 -1.08 1.74 -20.07
N LYS A 108 -0.12 2.53 -20.57
CA LYS A 108 1.27 2.59 -20.12
C LYS A 108 1.61 3.86 -19.34
N ALA A 109 0.61 4.70 -19.03
CA ALA A 109 0.78 5.99 -18.38
C ALA A 109 0.26 6.00 -16.92
N ILE A 110 -0.47 4.97 -16.51
CA ILE A 110 -1.03 4.86 -15.16
C ILE A 110 0.05 4.46 -14.15
N ASN A 111 0.13 5.21 -13.05
CA ASN A 111 0.92 4.89 -11.87
C ASN A 111 0.23 3.82 -11.02
N LYS A 112 -1.04 4.04 -10.70
CA LYS A 112 -1.84 3.15 -9.86
C LYS A 112 -3.32 3.14 -10.22
N ILE A 113 -3.99 2.06 -9.81
CA ILE A 113 -5.44 1.91 -9.83
C ILE A 113 -5.90 1.71 -8.38
N GLY A 114 -6.93 2.41 -7.93
CA GLY A 114 -7.39 2.36 -6.54
C GLY A 114 -8.71 3.09 -6.30
N HIS A 115 -9.32 3.02 -5.11
CA HIS A 115 -8.77 2.42 -3.88
C HIS A 115 -9.61 1.26 -3.33
N TYR A 116 -10.63 0.79 -4.06
CA TYR A 116 -11.60 -0.22 -3.59
C TYR A 116 -11.73 -1.46 -4.48
N LEU A 117 -10.65 -1.87 -5.16
CA LEU A 117 -10.61 -3.12 -5.95
C LEU A 117 -11.08 -4.35 -5.16
N HIS A 118 -10.72 -4.46 -3.88
CA HIS A 118 -11.15 -5.57 -3.02
C HIS A 118 -12.66 -5.61 -2.78
N GLY A 119 -13.37 -4.47 -2.91
CA GLY A 119 -14.82 -4.40 -2.80
C GLY A 119 -15.53 -4.62 -4.13
N LEU A 120 -14.96 -4.11 -5.23
CA LEU A 120 -15.66 -4.00 -6.53
C LEU A 120 -15.21 -5.00 -7.61
N SER A 121 -14.04 -5.62 -7.47
CA SER A 121 -13.56 -6.65 -8.41
C SER A 121 -13.60 -8.04 -7.78
N PRO A 122 -14.33 -9.02 -8.36
CA PRO A 122 -14.41 -10.38 -7.81
C PRO A 122 -13.05 -11.08 -7.65
N LEU A 123 -12.11 -10.84 -8.58
CA LEU A 123 -10.77 -11.44 -8.53
C LEU A 123 -9.95 -10.87 -7.37
N TYR A 124 -9.85 -9.54 -7.28
CA TYR A 124 -9.11 -8.89 -6.19
C TYR A 124 -9.78 -9.08 -4.83
N ARG A 125 -11.12 -9.14 -4.79
CA ARG A 125 -11.88 -9.52 -3.60
C ARG A 125 -11.46 -10.91 -3.11
N SER A 126 -11.45 -11.91 -3.98
CA SER A 126 -11.08 -13.29 -3.62
C SER A 126 -9.62 -13.42 -3.19
N ALA A 127 -8.72 -12.64 -3.80
CA ALA A 127 -7.31 -12.59 -3.40
C ALA A 127 -7.11 -11.93 -2.02
N SER A 128 -7.95 -10.95 -1.67
CA SER A 128 -7.82 -10.18 -0.41
C SER A 128 -8.51 -10.88 0.75
N LEU A 129 -9.80 -11.18 0.59
CA LEU A 129 -10.67 -11.81 1.59
C LEU A 129 -10.53 -13.33 1.51
N SER A 130 -9.34 -13.82 1.82
CA SER A 130 -8.98 -15.24 1.77
C SER A 130 -8.73 -15.82 3.17
N SER A 131 -8.90 -17.13 3.32
CA SER A 131 -8.59 -17.84 4.56
C SER A 131 -7.10 -17.72 4.94
N SER A 132 -6.21 -17.68 3.95
CA SER A 132 -4.78 -17.48 4.12
C SER A 132 -4.48 -16.12 4.78
N ASN A 133 -5.04 -15.04 4.24
CA ASN A 133 -4.84 -13.70 4.78
C ASN A 133 -5.47 -13.53 6.16
N ALA A 134 -6.65 -14.12 6.38
CA ALA A 134 -7.25 -14.16 7.70
C ALA A 134 -6.37 -14.91 8.72
N ALA A 135 -5.79 -16.05 8.33
CA ALA A 135 -4.89 -16.78 9.21
C ALA A 135 -3.61 -15.98 9.53
N ILE A 136 -3.04 -15.27 8.55
CA ILE A 136 -1.92 -14.34 8.77
C ILE A 136 -2.32 -13.23 9.75
N ALA A 137 -3.42 -12.53 9.51
CA ALA A 137 -3.88 -11.45 10.39
C ALA A 137 -4.11 -11.96 11.83
N LYS A 138 -4.65 -13.17 11.99
CA LYS A 138 -4.78 -13.83 13.30
C LYS A 138 -3.42 -14.11 13.96
N SER A 139 -2.43 -14.60 13.21
CA SER A 139 -1.06 -14.80 13.72
C SER A 139 -0.40 -13.49 14.16
N LEU A 140 -0.70 -12.39 13.47
CA LEU A 140 -0.25 -11.04 13.82
C LEU A 140 -1.00 -10.43 15.02
N GLY A 141 -2.04 -11.11 15.52
CA GLY A 141 -2.76 -10.73 16.74
C GLY A 141 -4.09 -10.00 16.51
N TYR A 142 -4.47 -9.71 15.27
CA TYR A 142 -5.69 -8.96 14.95
C TYR A 142 -6.96 -9.68 15.46
N LYS A 143 -7.94 -8.90 15.94
CA LYS A 143 -9.22 -9.39 16.47
C LYS A 143 -10.39 -9.12 15.52
N ASP A 144 -10.42 -7.94 14.92
CA ASP A 144 -11.39 -7.51 13.90
C ASP A 144 -10.65 -6.83 12.75
N PRO A 145 -9.79 -7.54 11.99
CA PRO A 145 -9.05 -6.93 10.88
C PRO A 145 -10.00 -6.47 9.78
N ARG A 146 -9.88 -5.20 9.38
CA ARG A 146 -10.69 -4.57 8.32
C ARG A 146 -9.82 -4.08 7.18
N ILE A 147 -10.18 -4.43 5.95
CA ILE A 147 -9.54 -3.93 4.73
C ILE A 147 -10.14 -2.56 4.41
N LEU A 148 -9.29 -1.52 4.45
CA LEU A 148 -9.71 -0.14 4.16
C LEU A 148 -9.32 0.35 2.77
N GLN A 149 -8.30 -0.25 2.16
CA GLN A 149 -7.73 0.20 0.91
C GLN A 149 -7.18 -0.99 0.13
N SER A 150 -7.30 -0.94 -1.19
CA SER A 150 -6.59 -1.82 -2.13
C SER A 150 -6.18 -1.07 -3.38
N MET A 151 -5.02 -1.38 -3.93
CA MET A 151 -4.46 -0.74 -5.10
C MET A 151 -3.74 -1.73 -6.00
N ILE A 152 -3.70 -1.44 -7.29
CA ILE A 152 -2.68 -1.96 -8.20
C ILE A 152 -1.63 -0.85 -8.34
N ILE A 153 -0.35 -1.16 -8.15
CA ILE A 153 0.75 -0.24 -8.49
C ILE A 153 1.43 -0.78 -9.74
N CYS A 154 1.29 -0.06 -10.85
CA CYS A 154 1.73 -0.51 -12.16
C CYS A 154 3.25 -0.46 -12.31
N LYS A 155 3.86 0.61 -11.79
CA LYS A 155 5.30 0.88 -11.88
C LYS A 155 5.83 0.65 -13.29
N GLN A 156 5.28 1.42 -14.22
CA GLN A 156 5.46 1.26 -15.66
C GLN A 156 6.95 1.23 -16.04
N PRO A 157 7.32 0.49 -17.10
CA PRO A 157 8.67 0.56 -17.67
C PRO A 157 9.09 2.01 -17.94
N GLU A 158 10.36 2.32 -17.70
CA GLU A 158 11.02 3.61 -17.94
C GLU A 158 10.55 4.80 -17.07
N ILE A 159 9.24 4.91 -16.85
CA ILE A 159 8.60 6.09 -16.23
C ILE A 159 8.09 5.83 -14.81
N GLY A 160 8.06 4.57 -14.35
CA GLY A 160 7.45 4.20 -13.07
C GLY A 160 8.04 4.96 -11.88
N GLY A 161 7.26 5.89 -11.31
CA GLY A 161 7.76 6.93 -10.41
C GLY A 161 8.33 6.40 -9.10
N ARG A 162 9.38 7.05 -8.57
CA ARG A 162 9.97 6.75 -7.25
C ARG A 162 8.94 6.95 -6.14
N VAL A 163 8.96 6.09 -5.12
CA VAL A 163 8.22 6.29 -3.86
C VAL A 163 9.24 6.56 -2.75
N PRO A 164 9.25 7.77 -2.15
CA PRO A 164 10.20 8.11 -1.10
C PRO A 164 9.98 7.28 0.18
N PRO A 165 10.95 7.29 1.12
CA PRO A 165 10.76 6.69 2.44
C PRO A 165 9.50 7.17 3.13
N HIS A 166 8.65 6.24 3.55
CA HIS A 166 7.42 6.54 4.27
C HIS A 166 6.99 5.37 5.16
N GLN A 167 5.97 5.63 5.97
CA GLN A 167 5.27 4.68 6.83
C GLN A 167 3.78 4.69 6.43
N ASP A 168 3.15 3.54 6.26
CA ASP A 168 1.74 3.47 5.84
C ASP A 168 0.81 4.08 6.89
N SER A 169 1.13 3.95 8.18
CA SER A 169 0.36 4.54 9.28
C SER A 169 0.30 6.08 9.23
N THR A 170 1.19 6.74 8.48
CA THR A 170 1.09 8.18 8.19
C THR A 170 -0.15 8.50 7.35
N PHE A 171 -0.54 7.60 6.44
CA PHE A 171 -1.65 7.78 5.50
C PHE A 171 -2.93 7.07 5.95
N LEU A 172 -2.79 5.98 6.69
CA LEU A 172 -3.86 5.06 7.10
C LEU A 172 -3.90 4.97 8.64
N TYR A 173 -4.04 6.13 9.28
CA TYR A 173 -3.86 6.24 10.72
C TYR A 173 -5.06 5.68 11.50
N THR A 174 -4.74 5.01 12.60
CA THR A 174 -5.68 4.65 13.68
C THR A 174 -5.02 5.05 14.99
N ASP A 175 -5.81 5.31 16.04
CA ASP A 175 -5.27 5.53 17.39
C ASP A 175 -5.62 4.35 18.30
N PRO A 176 -4.61 3.53 18.72
CA PRO A 176 -3.22 3.53 18.27
C PRO A 176 -3.01 2.96 16.85
N PRO A 177 -1.88 3.26 16.17
CA PRO A 177 -1.58 2.77 14.83
C PRO A 177 -1.68 1.25 14.69
N SER A 178 -2.40 0.79 13.66
CA SER A 178 -2.67 -0.63 13.44
C SER A 178 -2.58 -1.06 11.97
N ALA A 179 -2.09 -0.21 11.07
CA ALA A 179 -2.01 -0.53 9.65
C ALA A 179 -1.03 -1.70 9.38
N VAL A 180 -1.41 -2.60 8.48
CA VAL A 180 -0.53 -3.60 7.88
C VAL A 180 -0.79 -3.68 6.38
N GLY A 181 0.27 -3.65 5.59
CA GLY A 181 0.22 -3.81 4.14
C GLY A 181 0.42 -5.27 3.73
N PHE A 182 -0.45 -5.76 2.85
CA PHE A 182 -0.31 -7.01 2.12
C PHE A 182 0.02 -6.69 0.68
N TRP A 183 1.29 -6.86 0.29
CA TRP A 183 1.80 -6.49 -1.02
C TRP A 183 2.12 -7.75 -1.82
N TYR A 184 1.38 -8.03 -2.89
CA TYR A 184 1.56 -9.19 -3.75
C TYR A 184 2.26 -8.81 -5.05
N ALA A 185 3.42 -9.43 -5.30
CA ALA A 185 4.10 -9.35 -6.58
C ALA A 185 3.26 -10.03 -7.67
N LEU A 186 2.82 -9.29 -8.70
CA LEU A 186 2.20 -9.88 -9.89
C LEU A 186 3.23 -10.11 -11.01
N GLU A 187 4.31 -9.34 -10.98
CA GLU A 187 5.51 -9.51 -11.79
C GLU A 187 6.74 -9.59 -10.86
N ASP A 188 7.86 -10.11 -11.38
CA ASP A 188 9.13 -10.09 -10.65
C ASP A 188 9.50 -8.66 -10.26
N ALA A 189 9.88 -8.46 -9.01
CA ALA A 189 10.38 -7.18 -8.51
C ALA A 189 11.88 -7.29 -8.23
N THR A 190 12.67 -6.57 -9.03
CA THR A 190 14.13 -6.54 -8.97
C THR A 190 14.63 -5.14 -8.63
N ALA A 191 15.93 -5.02 -8.35
CA ALA A 191 16.56 -3.72 -8.11
C ALA A 191 16.37 -2.76 -9.31
N GLU A 192 16.42 -3.28 -10.53
CA GLU A 192 16.34 -2.48 -11.77
C GLU A 192 14.94 -1.96 -12.09
N ASN A 193 13.89 -2.72 -11.72
CA ASN A 193 12.49 -2.32 -11.96
C ASN A 193 11.79 -1.71 -10.72
N GLY A 194 12.57 -1.38 -9.68
CA GLY A 194 12.09 -0.67 -8.51
C GLY A 194 11.33 -1.55 -7.52
N CYS A 195 11.98 -2.63 -7.07
CA CYS A 195 11.55 -3.39 -5.89
C CYS A 195 11.49 -2.51 -4.63
N LEU A 196 10.88 -3.04 -3.57
CA LEU A 196 10.83 -2.37 -2.28
C LEU A 196 12.21 -2.37 -1.62
N SER A 197 12.47 -1.35 -0.80
CA SER A 197 13.57 -1.39 0.16
C SER A 197 13.05 -1.11 1.56
N PHE A 198 13.58 -1.84 2.55
CA PHE A 198 13.10 -1.81 3.93
C PHE A 198 14.19 -1.33 4.88
N ALA A 199 13.85 -0.44 5.81
CA ALA A 199 14.67 -0.15 6.97
C ALA A 199 14.33 -1.14 8.09
N ALA A 200 14.99 -2.30 8.11
CA ALA A 200 14.66 -3.40 9.00
C ALA A 200 14.63 -2.98 10.48
N GLY A 201 13.50 -3.22 11.16
CA GLY A 201 13.29 -2.88 12.57
C GLY A 201 12.91 -1.42 12.83
N SER A 202 12.82 -0.58 11.80
CA SER A 202 12.46 0.83 11.97
C SER A 202 11.04 1.02 12.50
N HIS A 203 10.16 0.02 12.37
CA HIS A 203 8.83 0.03 12.98
C HIS A 203 8.83 0.15 14.51
N ARG A 204 9.99 -0.03 15.14
CA ARG A 204 10.22 0.17 16.59
C ARG A 204 11.05 1.41 16.92
N ARG A 205 11.64 2.08 15.93
CA ARG A 205 12.55 3.24 16.11
C ARG A 205 12.06 4.54 15.48
N ALA A 206 11.21 4.45 14.45
CA ALA A 206 10.61 5.58 13.76
C ALA A 206 9.16 5.79 14.22
N PRO A 207 8.88 6.80 15.06
CA PRO A 207 7.51 7.14 15.44
C PRO A 207 6.73 7.76 14.28
N ILE A 208 5.40 7.59 14.26
CA ILE A 208 4.52 8.32 13.34
C ILE A 208 4.41 9.79 13.78
N ARG A 209 5.25 10.66 13.22
CA ARG A 209 5.31 12.09 13.59
C ARG A 209 4.34 12.98 12.84
N SER A 210 3.90 12.54 11.66
CA SER A 210 3.05 13.31 10.77
C SER A 210 1.93 12.42 10.23
N ARG A 211 0.87 13.05 9.77
CA ARG A 211 -0.29 12.39 9.16
C ARG A 211 -0.68 13.07 7.87
N PHE A 212 -1.08 12.28 6.90
CA PHE A 212 -1.65 12.75 5.65
C PHE A 212 -3.17 12.83 5.79
N VAL A 213 -3.67 14.06 5.83
CA VAL A 213 -5.04 14.37 6.24
C VAL A 213 -5.79 15.14 5.15
N ARG A 214 -7.13 15.01 5.15
CA ARG A 214 -8.01 15.96 4.48
C ARG A 214 -7.81 17.34 5.06
N LYS A 215 -7.75 18.34 4.20
CA LYS A 215 -7.73 19.76 4.55
C LYS A 215 -9.02 20.42 4.07
N ASN A 216 -9.53 21.31 4.89
CA ASN A 216 -10.62 22.22 4.52
C ASN A 216 -10.01 23.61 4.27
N GLU A 217 -10.62 24.43 3.41
CA GLU A 217 -10.19 25.83 3.21
C GLU A 217 -10.38 26.66 4.49
N GLU A 218 -11.44 26.37 5.24
CA GLU A 218 -11.69 26.89 6.58
C GLU A 218 -12.14 25.75 7.50
N ASP A 219 -11.75 25.76 8.77
CA ASP A 219 -12.16 24.75 9.78
C ASP A 219 -13.68 24.61 9.90
N SER A 220 -14.44 25.64 9.51
CA SER A 220 -15.90 25.70 9.49
C SER A 220 -16.56 25.12 8.23
N THR A 221 -15.82 24.82 7.16
CA THR A 221 -16.39 24.22 5.94
C THR A 221 -16.44 22.70 6.06
N PRO A 222 -17.60 22.06 5.79
CA PRO A 222 -17.75 20.61 5.92
C PRO A 222 -17.13 19.81 4.76
N THR A 223 -16.72 20.48 3.68
CA THR A 223 -16.18 19.86 2.47
C THR A 223 -14.67 20.03 2.41
N ALA A 224 -13.94 18.91 2.38
CA ALA A 224 -12.50 18.93 2.16
C ALA A 224 -12.18 19.38 0.73
N THR A 225 -11.23 20.28 0.58
CA THR A 225 -10.79 20.85 -0.71
C THR A 225 -9.46 20.30 -1.18
N GLY A 226 -8.84 19.42 -0.40
CA GLY A 226 -7.61 18.73 -0.75
C GLY A 226 -7.04 17.95 0.41
N THR A 227 -5.75 17.62 0.33
CA THR A 227 -5.01 16.97 1.41
C THR A 227 -3.66 17.64 1.67
N GLY A 228 -3.08 17.35 2.84
CA GLY A 228 -1.69 17.64 3.11
C GLY A 228 -1.22 16.99 4.41
N PHE A 229 -0.02 17.33 4.85
CA PHE A 229 0.55 16.79 6.08
C PHE A 229 0.23 17.69 7.29
N ALA A 230 -0.13 17.05 8.40
CA ALA A 230 -0.30 17.66 9.72
C ALA A 230 0.54 16.90 10.76
N GLU A 231 0.87 17.55 11.86
CA GLU A 231 1.54 16.91 13.00
C GLU A 231 0.65 15.82 13.61
N ASN A 232 1.24 14.69 14.00
CA ASN A 232 0.51 13.65 14.71
C ASN A 232 0.41 13.96 16.21
N THR A 233 -0.79 14.29 16.68
CA THR A 233 -1.08 14.54 18.10
C THR A 233 -1.56 13.29 18.86
N GLY A 234 -1.79 12.18 18.17
CA GLY A 234 -2.24 10.91 18.77
C GLY A 234 -1.08 9.96 19.08
N SER A 235 -1.41 8.69 19.34
CA SER A 235 -0.41 7.63 19.52
C SER A 235 0.54 7.50 18.33
N GLN A 236 1.84 7.52 18.61
CA GLN A 236 2.86 7.40 17.56
C GLN A 236 3.29 5.94 17.31
N TRP A 237 2.87 5.02 18.18
CA TRP A 237 3.28 3.62 18.23
C TRP A 237 2.05 2.70 18.32
N PRO A 238 2.11 1.49 17.72
CA PRO A 238 1.07 0.49 17.89
C PRO A 238 0.89 0.07 19.34
N GLN A 239 -0.29 -0.43 19.66
CA GLN A 239 -0.60 -0.92 21.00
C GLN A 239 0.38 -2.00 21.46
N GLY A 240 0.97 -1.80 22.64
CA GLY A 240 1.87 -2.78 23.27
C GLY A 240 3.23 -2.94 22.59
N LEU A 241 3.54 -2.16 21.54
CA LEU A 241 4.85 -2.19 20.92
C LEU A 241 5.90 -1.53 21.82
N GLN A 242 7.00 -2.22 22.06
CA GLN A 242 8.14 -1.67 22.79
C GLN A 242 9.05 -0.89 21.83
N GLU A 243 9.11 0.42 22.04
CA GLU A 243 10.06 1.31 21.37
C GLU A 243 11.50 0.85 21.59
N ASP A 244 12.26 0.91 20.51
CA ASP A 244 13.71 0.76 20.48
C ASP A 244 14.31 2.17 20.44
N THR A 245 14.89 2.62 21.54
CA THR A 245 15.43 3.98 21.69
C THR A 245 16.83 4.14 21.10
N GLU A 246 17.34 3.14 20.38
CA GLU A 246 18.66 3.20 19.74
C GLU A 246 18.71 4.29 18.66
N VAL A 247 19.68 5.21 18.78
CA VAL A 247 19.92 6.24 17.76
C VAL A 247 20.84 5.67 16.68
N LYS A 248 20.26 5.27 15.55
CA LYS A 248 21.02 4.86 14.37
C LYS A 248 20.43 5.41 13.08
N LYS A 249 21.28 5.61 12.08
CA LYS A 249 20.84 5.93 10.72
C LYS A 249 20.21 4.69 10.11
N GLU A 250 18.99 4.83 9.59
CA GLU A 250 18.31 3.71 8.93
C GLU A 250 19.05 3.30 7.64
N VAL A 251 19.24 1.99 7.50
CA VAL A 251 19.84 1.37 6.31
C VAL A 251 18.74 0.62 5.58
N TYR A 252 18.59 0.93 4.29
CA TYR A 252 17.56 0.33 3.45
C TYR A 252 18.14 -0.89 2.71
N GLU A 253 17.50 -2.03 2.89
CA GLU A 253 17.87 -3.29 2.25
C GLU A 253 16.87 -3.63 1.13
N LEU A 254 17.36 -4.11 -0.02
CA LEU A 254 16.56 -4.41 -1.21
C LEU A 254 15.77 -5.70 -1.05
N GLY A 255 14.44 -5.61 -1.12
CA GLY A 255 13.52 -6.74 -1.10
C GLY A 255 13.14 -7.21 -2.50
N GLU A 256 14.10 -7.80 -3.22
CA GLU A 256 13.81 -8.43 -4.51
C GLU A 256 12.98 -9.71 -4.32
N VAL A 257 11.92 -9.87 -5.11
CA VAL A 257 10.98 -11.00 -5.00
C VAL A 257 10.50 -11.46 -6.35
N LYS A 258 10.09 -12.73 -6.44
CA LYS A 258 9.46 -13.31 -7.62
C LYS A 258 7.96 -13.05 -7.64
N ALA A 259 7.37 -13.04 -8.84
CA ALA A 259 5.92 -13.03 -8.99
C ALA A 259 5.26 -14.12 -8.11
N GLY A 260 4.13 -13.80 -7.50
CA GLY A 260 3.41 -14.64 -6.55
C GLY A 260 3.85 -14.50 -5.09
N THR A 261 4.95 -13.80 -4.81
CA THR A 261 5.40 -13.52 -3.44
C THR A 261 4.50 -12.51 -2.75
N LEU A 262 4.13 -12.78 -1.49
CA LEU A 262 3.53 -11.81 -0.57
C LEU A 262 4.64 -11.14 0.24
N VAL A 263 4.60 -9.82 0.32
CA VAL A 263 5.39 -9.02 1.24
C VAL A 263 4.45 -8.40 2.26
N LEU A 264 4.59 -8.80 3.52
CA LEU A 264 3.92 -8.15 4.64
C LEU A 264 4.73 -6.93 5.06
N ILE A 265 4.05 -5.81 5.31
CA ILE A 265 4.66 -4.52 5.66
C ILE A 265 3.97 -3.99 6.92
N HIS A 266 4.72 -3.83 8.00
CA HIS A 266 4.21 -3.22 9.22
C HIS A 266 3.93 -1.73 8.97
N GLY A 267 2.80 -1.19 9.43
CA GLY A 267 2.39 0.18 9.11
C GLY A 267 3.40 1.26 9.54
N ASN A 268 4.14 1.03 10.61
CA ASN A 268 5.25 1.90 11.06
C ASN A 268 6.62 1.57 10.43
N LEU A 269 6.76 0.58 9.54
CA LEU A 269 8.05 0.30 8.92
C LEU A 269 8.37 1.38 7.87
N LEU A 270 9.55 1.99 7.97
CA LEU A 270 10.09 2.82 6.91
C LEU A 270 10.46 1.97 5.69
N HIS A 271 9.81 2.25 4.57
CA HIS A 271 10.05 1.58 3.31
C HIS A 271 9.94 2.53 2.12
N LYS A 272 10.54 2.16 0.98
CA LYS A 272 10.62 2.97 -0.24
C LYS A 272 10.68 2.11 -1.49
N SER A 273 10.59 2.72 -2.68
CA SER A 273 10.99 2.08 -3.94
C SER A 273 11.61 3.10 -4.90
N GLU A 274 12.69 2.74 -5.58
CA GLU A 274 13.33 3.61 -6.57
C GLU A 274 12.52 3.67 -7.89
N LYS A 275 12.88 4.59 -8.78
CA LYS A 275 12.25 4.72 -10.11
C LYS A 275 12.50 3.45 -10.93
N ASN A 276 11.50 2.98 -11.68
CA ASN A 276 11.69 1.91 -12.66
C ASN A 276 12.29 2.49 -13.93
N THR A 277 13.58 2.27 -14.14
CA THR A 277 14.30 2.70 -15.35
C THR A 277 14.48 1.56 -16.37
N SER A 278 13.95 0.38 -16.06
CA SER A 278 14.05 -0.81 -16.90
C SER A 278 12.97 -0.85 -17.99
N LEU A 279 13.10 -1.81 -18.90
CA LEU A 279 12.10 -2.11 -19.93
C LEU A 279 11.00 -3.09 -19.47
N LYS A 280 11.06 -3.54 -18.21
CA LYS A 280 10.09 -4.49 -17.64
C LYS A 280 9.16 -3.78 -16.67
N GLY A 281 7.89 -4.21 -16.66
CA GLY A 281 6.94 -3.77 -15.64
C GLY A 281 7.33 -4.28 -14.25
N ARG A 282 6.69 -3.70 -13.23
CA ARG A 282 6.69 -4.22 -11.86
C ARG A 282 5.31 -4.02 -11.27
N MET A 283 4.35 -4.74 -11.84
CA MET A 283 2.97 -4.67 -11.39
C MET A 283 2.78 -5.47 -10.11
N ILE A 284 2.08 -4.86 -9.15
CA ILE A 284 1.68 -5.49 -7.90
C ILE A 284 0.24 -5.21 -7.58
N TYR A 285 -0.33 -6.07 -6.76
CA TYR A 285 -1.57 -5.82 -6.05
C TYR A 285 -1.27 -5.64 -4.56
N THR A 286 -1.81 -4.60 -3.93
CA THR A 286 -1.65 -4.37 -2.50
C THR A 286 -2.99 -4.07 -1.86
N PHE A 287 -3.21 -4.52 -0.64
CA PHE A 287 -4.27 -4.01 0.21
C PHE A 287 -3.77 -3.80 1.63
N HIS A 288 -4.47 -2.97 2.39
CA HIS A 288 -4.12 -2.65 3.75
C HIS A 288 -5.21 -3.09 4.70
N CYS A 289 -4.82 -3.60 5.86
CA CYS A 289 -5.71 -3.91 6.97
C CYS A 289 -5.43 -2.99 8.15
N ILE A 290 -6.46 -2.69 8.93
CA ILE A 290 -6.39 -2.05 10.25
C ILE A 290 -7.13 -2.89 11.29
N GLU A 291 -6.85 -2.66 12.57
CA GLU A 291 -7.59 -3.28 13.67
C GLU A 291 -8.92 -2.55 13.88
N GLY A 292 -10.00 -3.31 13.89
CA GLY A 292 -11.32 -2.80 14.22
C GLY A 292 -11.40 -2.49 15.72
N GLY A 293 -12.05 -1.37 16.06
CA GLY A 293 -12.20 -0.92 17.44
C GLY A 293 -11.16 0.11 17.90
N ASN A 294 -10.03 0.22 17.21
CA ASN A 294 -9.16 1.40 17.34
C ASN A 294 -9.87 2.62 16.75
N GLU A 295 -9.54 3.82 17.23
CA GLU A 295 -10.13 5.06 16.72
C GLU A 295 -9.67 5.27 15.27
N TYR A 296 -10.61 5.32 14.33
CA TYR A 296 -10.33 5.70 12.95
C TYR A 296 -10.50 7.20 12.82
N ASP A 297 -9.39 7.91 12.72
CA ASP A 297 -9.40 9.36 12.80
C ASP A 297 -10.06 10.01 11.58
N ALA A 298 -11.04 10.87 11.84
CA ALA A 298 -11.88 11.52 10.83
C ALA A 298 -11.11 12.43 9.87
N LYS A 299 -9.87 12.82 10.19
CA LYS A 299 -9.01 13.61 9.30
C LYS A 299 -8.31 12.75 8.25
N ASN A 300 -8.34 11.43 8.33
CA ASN A 300 -7.74 10.57 7.30
C ASN A 300 -8.23 10.95 5.91
N TRP A 301 -7.35 10.90 4.92
CA TRP A 301 -7.75 11.23 3.54
C TRP A 301 -8.79 10.23 3.01
N LEU A 302 -8.65 8.96 3.38
CA LEU A 302 -9.60 7.91 3.08
C LEU A 302 -10.68 7.88 4.17
N GLN A 303 -11.94 7.87 3.77
CA GLN A 303 -13.08 7.78 4.67
C GLN A 303 -13.80 6.45 4.45
N PRO A 304 -14.39 5.85 5.49
CA PRO A 304 -15.13 4.60 5.35
C PRO A 304 -16.33 4.77 4.41
N PRO A 305 -16.64 3.74 3.60
CA PRO A 305 -17.90 3.70 2.86
C PRO A 305 -19.08 3.55 3.84
N GLU A 306 -20.30 3.73 3.35
CA GLU A 306 -21.53 3.69 4.18
C GLU A 306 -21.67 2.37 4.94
N GLU A 307 -21.37 1.24 4.29
CA GLU A 307 -21.38 -0.10 4.89
C GLU A 307 -20.18 -0.37 5.83
N GLY A 308 -19.22 0.56 5.91
CA GLY A 308 -17.97 0.41 6.63
C GLY A 308 -16.93 -0.45 5.90
N PHE A 309 -15.72 -0.51 6.46
CA PHE A 309 -14.62 -1.27 5.87
C PHE A 309 -14.89 -2.78 5.83
N SER A 310 -14.40 -3.43 4.78
CA SER A 310 -14.57 -4.88 4.56
C SER A 310 -13.89 -5.69 5.66
N LYS A 311 -14.63 -6.54 6.38
CA LYS A 311 -14.05 -7.41 7.41
C LYS A 311 -13.26 -8.55 6.77
N LEU A 312 -12.01 -8.75 7.18
CA LEU A 312 -11.21 -9.89 6.72
C LEU A 312 -11.63 -11.20 7.39
N PHE A 313 -12.02 -11.15 8.67
CA PHE A 313 -12.65 -12.29 9.33
C PHE A 313 -14.12 -12.36 8.92
N GLN A 314 -14.42 -13.29 8.02
CA GLN A 314 -15.79 -13.61 7.64
C GLN A 314 -16.39 -14.52 8.72
N SER A 315 -17.63 -14.21 9.13
CA SER A 315 -18.42 -15.00 10.08
C SER A 315 -18.87 -16.33 9.50
#